data_AF-A0AAD5CSU8-F1
#
_entry.id   AF-A0AAD5CSU8-F1
#
_cell.length_a   1.000
_cell.length_b   1.000
_cell.length_c   1.000
_cell.angle_alpha   90.00
_cell.angle_beta   90.00
_cell.angle_gamma   90.00
#
_symmetry.space_group_name_H-M   'P 1'
#
loop_
_entity.id
_entity.type
_entity.pdbx_description
1 polymer ?
#
loop_
_entity_poly.entity_id
_entity_poly.type
_entity_poly.pdbx_seq_one_letter_code
_entity_poly.pdbx_strand_id
1 'polypeptide(L)' 'MYDIEGIVILTEIELKTAPADYRFPTTNQSRHCFTRYVEFHRNLIIYGITVKCQLII' A
#
# COMPACT_ATOMS: atom_id res chain seq x y z
N MET A 1 3.62 8.14 31.52
CA MET A 1 4.27 7.63 30.31
C MET A 1 3.40 8.12 29.16
N TYR A 2 3.76 9.30 28.65
CA TYR A 2 3.05 10.02 27.60
C TYR A 2 3.10 9.13 26.34
N ASP A 3 2.02 9.04 25.56
CA ASP A 3 1.82 9.91 24.41
C ASP A 3 0.41 9.66 23.83
N ILE A 4 -0.31 10.55 23.15
CA ILE A 4 -0.23 11.95 22.77
C ILE A 4 -1.66 12.28 22.32
N GLU A 5 -2.14 13.48 22.64
CA GLU A 5 -3.38 14.06 22.14
C GLU A 5 -3.44 14.00 20.60
N GLY A 6 -4.41 13.29 20.04
CA GLY A 6 -4.55 13.16 18.58
C GLY A 6 -5.97 12.80 18.19
N ILE A 7 -6.84 13.82 18.16
CA ILE A 7 -8.16 13.91 17.49
C ILE A 7 -8.76 12.53 17.13
N VAL A 8 -9.56 11.98 18.05
CA VAL A 8 -10.38 10.80 17.79
C VAL A 8 -11.56 11.22 16.91
N ILE A 9 -11.36 11.23 15.59
CA ILE A 9 -12.47 11.19 14.64
C ILE A 9 -13.01 9.76 14.70
N LEU A 10 -14.16 9.54 15.34
CA LEU A 10 -14.85 8.24 15.42
C LEU A 10 -15.48 7.85 14.07
N THR A 11 -14.72 7.94 12.99
CA THR A 11 -14.99 7.16 11.78
C THR A 11 -14.38 5.78 12.02
N GLU A 12 -15.16 4.72 11.87
CA GLU A 12 -14.69 3.33 11.97
C GLU A 12 -13.44 3.12 11.08
N ILE A 13 -12.25 3.11 11.68
CA ILE A 13 -10.98 2.96 10.95
C ILE A 13 -10.84 1.49 10.55
N GLU A 14 -11.16 1.16 9.31
CA GLU A 14 -10.92 -0.18 8.76
C GLU A 14 -9.41 -0.38 8.50
N LEU A 15 -8.77 -1.18 9.35
CA LEU A 15 -7.41 -1.68 9.13
C LEU A 15 -7.41 -2.72 7.99
N LYS A 16 -7.04 -2.28 6.79
CA LYS A 16 -6.83 -3.14 5.60
C LYS A 16 -5.36 -3.20 5.22
N THR A 17 -4.98 -4.31 4.58
CA THR A 17 -3.61 -4.57 4.11
C THR A 17 -3.64 -5.18 2.72
N ALA A 18 -2.50 -5.18 2.05
CA ALA A 18 -2.34 -5.73 0.72
C ALA A 18 -2.77 -7.21 0.66
N PRO A 19 -3.50 -7.62 -0.39
CA PRO A 19 -3.93 -8.99 -0.55
C PRO A 19 -2.73 -9.91 -0.85
N ALA A 20 -2.88 -11.19 -0.54
CA ALA A 20 -1.87 -12.20 -0.87
C ALA A 20 -1.66 -12.30 -2.39
N ASP A 21 -0.41 -12.16 -2.84
CA ASP A 21 -0.02 -12.34 -4.23
C ASP A 21 0.63 -13.72 -4.41
N TYR A 22 -0.13 -14.68 -4.95
CA TYR A 22 0.30 -16.07 -5.11
C TYR A 22 1.56 -16.25 -5.99
N ARG A 23 1.96 -15.22 -6.75
CA ARG A 23 3.23 -15.23 -7.52
C ARG A 23 4.45 -15.13 -6.61
N PHE A 24 4.28 -14.66 -5.37
CA PHE A 24 5.33 -14.49 -4.37
C PHE A 24 4.96 -15.23 -3.07
N PRO A 25 4.98 -16.58 -3.03
CA PRO A 25 4.51 -17.36 -1.89
C PRO A 25 5.55 -17.52 -0.76
N THR A 26 6.77 -17.03 -0.96
CA THR A 26 7.87 -17.16 0.01
C THR A 26 7.76 -16.10 1.09
N THR A 27 8.22 -16.39 2.32
CA THR A 27 8.25 -15.41 3.42
C THR A 27 9.03 -14.13 3.10
N ASN A 28 10.05 -14.21 2.23
CA ASN A 28 10.79 -13.03 1.80
C ASN A 28 9.97 -12.22 0.77
N GLN A 29 9.48 -11.05 1.18
CA GLN A 29 8.66 -10.14 0.36
C GLN A 29 9.47 -9.14 -0.48
N SER A 30 10.81 -9.15 -0.48
CA SER A 30 11.61 -8.13 -1.19
C SER A 30 11.29 -8.02 -2.68
N ARG A 31 11.05 -9.16 -3.36
CA ARG A 31 10.67 -9.16 -4.78
C ARG A 31 9.28 -8.58 -5.01
N HIS A 32 8.32 -8.90 -4.14
CA HIS A 32 6.97 -8.36 -4.19
C HIS A 32 6.99 -6.82 -4.02
N CYS A 33 7.71 -6.31 -3.02
CA CYS A 33 7.86 -4.88 -2.78
C CYS A 33 8.50 -4.16 -3.97
N PHE A 34 9.60 -4.70 -4.52
CA PHE A 34 10.28 -4.08 -5.65
C PHE A 34 9.41 -4.06 -6.92
N THR A 35 8.71 -5.16 -7.23
CA THR A 35 7.79 -5.21 -8.37
C THR A 35 6.70 -4.15 -8.26
N ARG A 36 6.08 -3.99 -7.08
CA ARG A 36 5.04 -2.97 -6.85
C ARG A 36 5.58 -1.54 -6.97
N TYR A 37 6.80 -1.29 -6.48
CA TYR A 37 7.47 0.01 -6.64
C TYR A 37 7.67 0.38 -8.12
N VAL A 38 8.19 -0.55 -8.93
CA VAL A 38 8.41 -0.31 -10.37
C VAL A 38 7.08 -0.11 -11.10
N GLU A 39 6.06 -0.90 -10.79
CA GLU A 39 4.71 -0.75 -11.36
C GLU A 39 4.10 0.62 -11.04
N PHE A 40 4.25 1.11 -9.81
CA PHE A 40 3.81 2.45 -9.42
C PHE A 40 4.43 3.53 -10.30
N HIS A 41 5.76 3.55 -10.41
CA HIS A 41 6.47 4.56 -11.18
C HIS A 41 6.20 4.46 -12.68
N ARG A 42 6.06 3.25 -13.22
CA ARG A 42 5.63 3.05 -14.61
C ARG A 42 4.24 3.62 -14.86
N ASN A 43 3.27 3.31 -13.98
CA ASN A 43 1.91 3.81 -14.10
C ASN A 43 1.84 5.32 -13.92
N LEU A 44 2.64 5.88 -13.01
CA LEU A 44 2.75 7.33 -12.80
C LEU A 44 3.22 8.05 -14.06
N ILE A 45 4.23 7.50 -14.74
CA ILE A 45 4.75 8.08 -16.00
C ILE A 45 3.70 7.99 -17.13
N ILE A 46 2.95 6.88 -17.21
CA ILE A 46 2.01 6.64 -18.31
C ILE A 46 0.66 7.37 -18.11
N TYR A 47 0.14 7.38 -16.88
CA TYR A 47 -1.24 7.78 -16.58
C TYR A 47 -1.35 8.98 -15.62
N GLY A 48 -0.24 9.44 -15.03
CA GLY A 48 -0.27 10.45 -13.96
C GLY A 48 -0.77 9.91 -12.61
N ILE A 49 -0.96 10.80 -11.63
CA ILE A 49 -1.54 10.49 -10.31
C ILE A 49 -3.05 10.46 -10.46
N THR A 50 -3.62 9.46 -11.12
CA THR A 50 -5.07 9.34 -11.19
C THR A 50 -5.50 7.88 -11.15
N VAL A 51 -6.25 7.56 -10.09
CA VAL A 51 -7.12 6.39 -9.82
C VAL A 51 -6.58 4.95 -9.93
N LYS A 52 -5.50 4.64 -10.66
CA LYS A 52 -4.97 3.25 -10.72
C LYS A 52 -3.91 2.90 -9.68
N CYS A 53 -3.22 3.89 -9.11
CA CYS A 53 -2.18 3.62 -8.10
C CYS A 53 -2.74 3.29 -6.70
N GLN A 54 -4.05 3.43 -6.47
CA GLN A 54 -4.69 3.13 -5.18
C GLN A 54 -4.68 1.62 -4.85
N LEU A 55 -4.47 0.73 -5.83
CA LEU A 55 -4.48 -0.74 -5.68
C LEU A 55 -3.10 -1.33 -5.31
N ILE A 56 -2.19 -0.52 -4.78
CA ILE A 56 -0.85 -0.94 -4.34
C ILE A 56 -0.83 -1.26 -2.82
N ILE A 57 -1.94 -1.03 -2.11
CA ILE A 57 -2.19 -1.46 -0.73
C ILE A 57 -3.56 -2.13 -0.67
#